data_AF-A0A378JV90-F1
#
_entry.id   AF-A0A378JV90-F1
#
_cell.length_a   1.000
_cell.length_b   1.000
_cell.length_c   1.000
_cell.angle_alpha   90.00
_cell.angle_beta   90.00
_cell.angle_gamma   90.00
#
_symmetry.space_group_name_H-M   'P 1'
#
loop_
_entity.id
_entity.type
_entity.pdbx_description
1 polymer ?
#
loop_
_entity_poly.entity_id
_entity_poly.type
_entity_poly.pdbx_seq_one_letter_code
_entity_poly.pdbx_strand_id
1 'polypeptide(L)' 'MNIDYVDSQILKMIITGNQVTEIAETTNKSKRYILYRLSDLKTSFNCKTTPQLIYTLTTSGLIK' A
#
# COMPACT_ATOMS: atom_id res chain seq x y z
N MET A 1 -14.31 -4.71 0.13
CA MET A 1 -13.30 -3.73 -0.31
C MET A 1 -12.37 -4.46 -1.26
N ASN A 2 -12.22 -4.03 -2.50
CA ASN A 2 -11.28 -4.66 -3.43
C ASN A 2 -9.93 -3.96 -3.29
N ILE A 3 -8.86 -4.73 -3.11
CA ILE A 3 -7.51 -4.25 -3.32
C ILE A 3 -7.35 -4.17 -4.84
N ASP A 4 -7.39 -2.97 -5.39
CA ASP A 4 -7.23 -2.78 -6.83
C ASP A 4 -5.78 -3.06 -7.25
N TYR A 5 -5.57 -3.24 -8.55
CA TYR A 5 -4.24 -3.51 -9.11
C TYR A 5 -3.19 -2.47 -8.67
N VAL A 6 -3.60 -1.19 -8.60
CA VAL A 6 -2.74 -0.08 -8.17
C VAL A 6 -2.35 -0.21 -6.70
N ASP A 7 -3.29 -0.57 -5.82
CA ASP A 7 -3.01 -0.77 -4.40
C ASP A 7 -2.01 -1.91 -4.19
N SER A 8 -2.19 -3.01 -4.94
CA SER A 8 -1.25 -4.13 -4.92
C SER A 8 0.16 -3.72 -5.36
N GLN A 9 0.28 -2.87 -6.39
CA GLN A 9 1.58 -2.36 -6.81
C GLN A 9 2.22 -1.44 -5.76
N ILE A 10 1.44 -0.52 -5.18
CA ILE A 10 1.91 0.36 -4.10
C ILE A 10 2.45 -0.48 -2.95
N LEU A 11 1.69 -1.47 -2.49
CA LEU A 11 2.07 -2.29 -1.34
C LEU A 11 3.32 -3.14 -1.63
N LYS A 12 3.43 -3.73 -2.83
CA LYS A 12 4.65 -4.45 -3.24
C LYS A 12 5.88 -3.56 -3.24
N MET A 13 5.77 -2.34 -3.78
CA MET A 13 6.89 -1.40 -3.80
C MET A 13 7.29 -0.94 -2.40
N ILE A 14 6.34 -0.79 -1.48
CA ILE A 14 6.67 -0.48 -0.08
C ILE A 14 7.39 -1.65 0.58
N ILE A 15 6.97 -2.88 0.31
CA ILE A 15 7.63 -4.09 0.82
C ILE A 15 9.07 -4.19 0.32
N THR A 16 9.34 -3.81 -0.94
CA THR A 16 10.70 -3.76 -1.51
C THR A 16 11.54 -2.58 -1.01
N GLY A 17 10.96 -1.69 -0.18
CA GLY A 17 11.67 -0.57 0.44
C GLY A 17 11.67 0.72 -0.37
N ASN A 18 10.87 0.81 -1.43
CA ASN A 18 10.79 2.01 -2.25
C ASN A 18 10.15 3.18 -1.49
N GLN A 19 10.64 4.38 -1.78
CA GLN A 19 10.06 5.60 -1.22
C GLN A 19 8.76 5.97 -1.94
N VAL A 20 7.87 6.70 -1.26
CA VAL A 20 6.60 7.18 -1.83
C VAL A 20 6.81 7.99 -3.12
N THR A 21 7.96 8.64 -3.26
CA THR A 21 8.35 9.38 -4.47
C THR A 21 8.55 8.46 -5.67
N GLU A 22 9.31 7.37 -5.49
CA GLU A 22 9.58 6.38 -6.55
C GLU A 22 8.30 5.61 -6.93
N ILE A 23 7.45 5.34 -5.94
CA ILE A 23 6.15 4.71 -6.17
C ILE A 23 5.26 5.61 -7.01
N ALA A 24 5.22 6.91 -6.70
CA ALA A 24 4.46 7.90 -7.46
C ALA A 24 4.91 7.96 -8.93
N GLU A 25 6.22 7.95 -9.17
CA GLU A 25 6.80 7.92 -10.52
C GLU A 25 6.45 6.63 -11.26
N THR A 26 6.64 5.47 -10.61
CA THR A 26 6.41 4.15 -11.22
C THR A 26 4.93 3.90 -11.54
N THR A 27 4.03 4.33 -10.64
CA THR A 27 2.59 4.15 -10.83
C THR A 27 1.95 5.26 -11.66
N ASN A 28 2.72 6.28 -12.05
CA ASN A 28 2.23 7.51 -12.69
C ASN A 28 1.07 8.16 -11.90
N LYS A 29 1.21 8.24 -10.58
CA LYS A 29 0.24 8.84 -9.65
C LYS A 29 0.91 9.91 -8.80
N SER A 30 0.10 10.81 -8.24
CA SER A 30 0.64 11.82 -7.31
C SER A 30 1.00 11.20 -5.96
N LYS A 31 2.03 11.72 -5.29
CA LYS A 31 2.40 11.32 -3.91
C LYS A 31 1.20 11.38 -2.95
N ARG A 32 0.35 12.41 -3.12
CA ARG A 32 -0.89 12.58 -2.33
C ARG A 32 -1.87 11.42 -2.54
N TYR A 33 -2.02 10.94 -3.78
CA TYR A 33 -2.85 9.78 -4.07
C TYR A 33 -2.33 8.52 -3.37
N ILE A 34 -1.02 8.26 -3.44
CA ILE A 34 -0.39 7.11 -2.76
C ILE A 34 -0.64 7.16 -1.24
N LEU A 35 -0.41 8.31 -0.62
CA LEU A 35 -0.64 8.49 0.82
C LEU A 35 -2.12 8.33 1.19
N TYR A 36 -3.03 8.82 0.35
CA TYR A 36 -4.46 8.63 0.55
C TYR A 36 -4.84 7.15 0.49
N ARG A 37 -4.37 6.40 -0.52
CA ARG A 37 -4.63 4.95 -0.63
C ARG A 37 -4.08 4.18 0.56
N LEU A 38 -2.86 4.49 1.02
CA LEU A 38 -2.30 3.87 2.21
C LEU A 38 -3.11 4.18 3.48
N SER A 39 -3.63 5.40 3.60
CA SER A 39 -4.51 5.76 4.72
C SER A 39 -5.83 5.00 4.67
N ASP A 40 -6.43 4.89 3.48
CA ASP A 40 -7.70 4.20 3.26
C ASP A 40 -7.58 2.69 3.56
N LEU A 41 -6.49 2.07 3.09
CA LEU A 41 -6.17 0.67 3.38
C LEU A 41 -5.94 0.46 4.89
N LYS A 42 -5.17 1.34 5.54
CA LYS A 42 -4.96 1.27 6.99
C LYS A 42 -6.28 1.30 7.76
N THR A 43 -7.17 2.25 7.44
CA THR A 43 -8.49 2.34 8.08
C THR A 43 -9.30 1.06 7.86
N SER A 44 -9.29 0.53 6.65
CA SER A 44 -10.13 -0.61 6.27
C SER A 44 -9.66 -1.94 6.87
N PHE A 45 -8.35 -2.10 7.07
CA PHE A 45 -7.75 -3.25 7.74
C PHE A 45 -7.52 -3.00 9.25
N ASN A 46 -8.05 -1.90 9.81
CA ASN A 46 -7.89 -1.50 11.21
C ASN A 46 -6.41 -1.48 11.68
N CYS A 47 -5.53 -0.98 10.83
CA CYS A 47 -4.10 -0.89 11.06
C CYS A 47 -3.69 0.55 11.36
N LYS A 48 -2.83 0.75 12.37
CA LYS A 48 -2.33 2.09 12.75
C LYS A 48 -1.11 2.49 11.93
N THR A 49 -0.29 1.53 11.53
CA THR A 49 0.97 1.76 10.83
C THR A 49 1.04 0.96 9.53
N THR A 50 1.85 1.43 8.58
CA THR A 50 2.08 0.72 7.31
C THR A 50 2.73 -0.65 7.51
N PRO A 51 3.70 -0.85 8.43
CA PRO A 51 4.21 -2.18 8.75
C PRO A 51 3.13 -3.14 9.28
N GLN A 52 2.22 -2.65 10.13
CA GLN A 52 1.09 -3.46 10.62
C GLN A 52 0.18 -3.87 9.47
N LEU A 53 -0.15 -2.94 8.57
CA LEU A 53 -0.94 -3.22 7.37
C LEU A 53 -0.27 -4.30 6.52
N ILE A 54 1.04 -4.18 6.24
CA ILE A 54 1.80 -5.16 5.46
C ILE A 54 1.74 -6.53 6.13
N TYR A 55 2.02 -6.60 7.43
CA TYR A 55 1.97 -7.85 8.18
C TYR A 55 0.58 -8.52 8.08
N THR A 56 -0.50 -7.77 8.27
CA THR A 56 -1.88 -8.27 8.15
C THR A 56 -2.17 -8.76 6.72
N LEU A 57 -1.71 -8.05 5.70
CA LEU A 57 -1.94 -8.42 4.30
C LEU A 57 -1.13 -9.66 3.87
N THR A 58 0.09 -9.80 4.37
CA THR A 58 0.93 -10.98 4.11
C THR A 58 0.38 -12.21 4.83
N THR A 59 0.00 -12.08 6.11
CA THR A 59 -0.53 -13.20 6.91
C THR A 59 -1.93 -13.66 6.45
N SER A 60 -2.74 -12.76 5.89
CA SER A 60 -4.03 -13.09 5.29
C SER A 60 -3.91 -13.67 3.87
N GLY A 61 -2.71 -13.72 3.28
CA GLY A 61 -2.48 -14.22 1.92
C GLY A 61 -2.99 -13.28 0.82
N LEU A 62 -3.38 -12.05 1.17
CA LEU A 62 -3.84 -11.03 0.23
C LEU A 62 -2.67 -10.41 -0.56
N ILE A 63 -1.46 -10.51 -0.02
CA ILE A 63 -0.21 -10.15 -0.69
C ILE A 63 0.77 -11.32 -0.55
N LYS A 64 1.36 -11.72 -1.67
CA LYS A 64 2.47 -12.67 -1.77
C LYS A 64 3.72 -11.94 -2.21
#